data_AF-X1V9Q4-F1
#
_entry.id   AF-X1V9Q4-F1
#
_cell.length_a   1.000
_cell.length_b   1.000
_cell.length_c   1.000
_cell.angle_alpha   90.00
_cell.angle_beta   90.00
_cell.angle_gamma   90.00
#
_symmetry.space_group_name_H-M   'P 1'
#
loop_
_entity.id
_entity.type
_entity.pdbx_description
1 polymer ?
#
loop_
_entity_poly.entity_id
_entity_poly.type
_entity_poly.pdbx_seq_one_letter_code
_entity_poly.pdbx_strand_id
1 'polypeptide(L)'
;AFGGLLDNKRHYCHSRIHETLVDLLAVQKEIHSGIFTVTDGTTAGNGAGPRTMIPVTKNILLASDDCVAIDAVSAKLMGFEPMEHKFIRLAHEQGLGTGRFNEIEIVGDVDVEKANWGFITGDNAASCVGKLFWFGPMRWLEKLMFHTPLVYIFIFASAIYHDKMWYPSKGRKIVNNWLEKSPWGKLFADYQPGR
;
A
#
# COMPACT_ATOMS: atom_id res chain seq x y z
N ALA A 1 -4.24 0.69 -5.64
CA ALA A 1 -4.83 1.82 -6.38
C ALA A 1 -5.82 1.21 -7.36
N PHE A 2 -7.08 1.63 -7.32
CA PHE A 2 -8.20 1.07 -8.07
C PHE A 2 -8.11 1.40 -9.57
N GLY A 3 -7.02 1.00 -10.25
CA GLY A 3 -6.79 1.22 -11.68
C GLY A 3 -6.50 2.68 -12.10
N GLY A 4 -6.97 3.68 -11.37
CA GLY A 4 -6.74 5.10 -11.65
C GLY A 4 -5.39 5.60 -11.12
N LEU A 5 -4.58 6.20 -12.01
CA LEU A 5 -3.33 6.87 -11.64
C LEU A 5 -3.54 8.39 -11.61
N LEU A 6 -3.25 9.00 -10.46
CA LEU A 6 -3.10 10.44 -10.35
C LEU A 6 -1.80 10.86 -11.05
N ASP A 7 -1.80 12.07 -11.60
CA ASP A 7 -0.63 12.67 -12.24
C ASP A 7 0.49 13.00 -11.22
N ASN A 8 1.47 13.79 -11.65
CA ASN A 8 2.59 14.22 -10.81
C ASN A 8 2.17 15.03 -9.56
N LYS A 9 0.90 15.41 -9.41
CA LYS A 9 0.34 16.13 -8.27
C LYS A 9 -0.42 15.24 -7.29
N ARG A 10 -0.28 13.91 -7.36
CA ARG A 10 -0.86 12.97 -6.38
C ARG A 10 -0.65 13.36 -4.91
N HIS A 11 0.42 14.09 -4.62
CA HIS A 11 0.74 14.49 -3.27
C HIS A 11 -0.22 15.53 -2.66
N TYR A 12 -1.03 16.19 -3.50
CA TYR A 12 -2.08 17.11 -3.07
C TYR A 12 -3.22 16.36 -2.35
N CYS A 13 -3.34 15.06 -2.59
CA CYS A 13 -4.41 14.23 -2.06
C CYS A 13 -4.07 13.56 -0.73
N HIS A 14 -2.86 13.73 -0.17
CA HIS A 14 -2.46 12.98 1.04
C HIS A 14 -3.38 13.22 2.23
N SER A 15 -3.84 14.45 2.46
CA SER A 15 -4.75 14.77 3.56
C SER A 15 -6.17 14.21 3.38
N ARG A 16 -6.51 13.76 2.17
CA ARG A 16 -7.80 13.18 1.76
C ARG A 16 -7.65 11.84 1.04
N ILE A 17 -6.58 11.11 1.34
CA ILE A 17 -6.16 9.96 0.53
C ILE A 17 -7.25 8.89 0.45
N HIS A 18 -8.00 8.68 1.54
CA HIS A 18 -9.07 7.70 1.57
C HIS A 18 -10.23 8.08 0.66
N GLU A 19 -10.70 9.32 0.76
CA GLU A 19 -11.74 9.87 -0.10
C GLU A 19 -11.31 9.84 -1.57
N THR A 20 -10.08 10.30 -1.87
CA THR A 20 -9.54 10.29 -3.24
C THR A 20 -9.46 8.88 -3.82
N LEU A 21 -9.09 7.87 -3.02
CA LEU A 21 -9.08 6.48 -3.50
C LEU A 21 -10.49 6.01 -3.88
N VAL A 22 -11.51 6.36 -3.10
CA VAL A 22 -12.90 6.00 -3.39
C VAL A 22 -13.43 6.74 -4.61
N ASP A 23 -13.09 8.02 -4.78
CA ASP A 23 -13.45 8.79 -5.98
C ASP A 23 -12.85 8.14 -7.24
N LEU A 24 -11.59 7.71 -7.17
CA LEU A 24 -10.93 6.99 -8.28
C LEU A 24 -11.58 5.65 -8.57
N LEU A 25 -12.00 4.90 -7.54
CA LEU A 25 -12.76 3.66 -7.70
C LEU A 25 -14.09 3.89 -8.40
N ALA A 26 -14.83 4.93 -8.01
CA ALA A 26 -16.11 5.28 -8.62
C ALA A 26 -15.93 5.61 -10.11
N VAL A 27 -14.97 6.48 -10.45
CA VAL A 27 -14.63 6.80 -11.84
C VAL A 27 -14.22 5.55 -12.61
N GLN A 28 -13.37 4.71 -12.04
CA GLN A 28 -12.93 3.44 -12.66
C GLN A 28 -14.14 2.55 -13.00
N LYS A 29 -15.09 2.37 -12.07
CA LYS A 29 -16.30 1.57 -12.31
C LYS A 29 -17.22 2.16 -13.39
N GLU A 30 -17.22 3.47 -13.55
CA GLU A 30 -18.00 4.15 -14.59
C GLU A 30 -17.38 3.97 -15.98
N ILE A 31 -16.05 4.11 -16.10
CA ILE A 31 -15.38 4.14 -17.42
C ILE A 31 -14.89 2.77 -17.90
N HIS A 32 -14.73 1.81 -17.01
CA HIS A 32 -14.23 0.46 -17.33
C HIS A 32 -15.25 -0.60 -16.95
N SER A 33 -15.79 -1.30 -17.95
CA SER A 33 -16.60 -2.49 -17.73
C SER A 33 -15.69 -3.73 -17.54
N GLY A 34 -15.97 -4.52 -16.51
CA GLY A 34 -15.33 -5.83 -16.31
C GLY A 34 -13.87 -5.77 -15.86
N ILE A 35 -13.62 -5.20 -14.69
CA ILE A 35 -12.29 -5.22 -14.07
C ILE A 35 -12.10 -6.51 -13.28
N PHE A 36 -10.97 -7.15 -13.50
CA PHE A 36 -10.52 -8.28 -12.71
C PHE A 36 -9.16 -7.93 -12.09
N THR A 37 -9.09 -7.99 -10.76
CA THR A 37 -7.92 -7.62 -9.99
C THR A 37 -7.18 -8.85 -9.51
N VAL A 38 -5.85 -8.78 -9.55
CA VAL A 38 -4.97 -9.81 -9.00
C VAL A 38 -3.94 -9.13 -8.10
N THR A 39 -3.82 -9.60 -6.87
CA THR A 39 -2.83 -9.14 -5.91
C THR A 39 -1.76 -10.21 -5.72
N ASP A 40 -0.51 -9.83 -6.00
CA ASP A 40 0.66 -10.66 -5.73
C ASP A 40 1.04 -10.57 -4.24
N GLY A 41 0.89 -11.69 -3.53
CA GLY A 41 1.33 -11.88 -2.14
C GLY A 41 2.46 -12.91 -2.01
N THR A 42 3.30 -13.08 -3.04
CA THR A 42 4.51 -13.91 -2.96
C THR A 42 5.42 -13.42 -1.83
N THR A 43 5.66 -12.11 -1.79
CA THR A 43 6.30 -11.38 -0.69
C THR A 43 5.44 -10.18 -0.29
N ALA A 44 5.07 -10.11 0.98
CA ALA A 44 4.32 -9.00 1.56
C ALA A 44 5.22 -8.14 2.47
N GLY A 45 4.92 -6.84 2.57
CA GLY A 45 5.66 -5.90 3.40
C GLY A 45 5.05 -5.73 4.79
N ASN A 46 5.84 -5.95 5.84
CA ASN A 46 5.47 -5.64 7.23
C ASN A 46 6.20 -4.39 7.74
N GLY A 47 5.63 -3.64 8.69
CA GLY A 47 6.25 -2.46 9.29
C GLY A 47 6.08 -1.18 8.49
N ALA A 48 7.11 -0.33 8.48
CA ALA A 48 7.06 1.00 7.87
C ALA A 48 7.23 0.94 6.33
N GLY A 49 6.21 0.46 5.63
CA GLY A 49 6.16 0.45 4.17
C GLY A 49 6.00 1.86 3.55
N PRO A 50 6.09 1.97 2.21
CA PRO A 50 6.47 0.91 1.27
C PRO A 50 7.98 0.72 1.16
N ARG A 51 8.80 1.74 1.52
CA ARG A 51 10.26 1.70 1.31
C ARG A 51 11.04 1.05 2.45
N THR A 52 10.58 1.22 3.69
CA THR A 52 11.32 0.78 4.88
C THR A 52 10.71 -0.46 5.53
N MET A 53 10.05 -1.29 4.72
CA MET A 53 9.35 -2.51 5.15
C MET A 53 10.30 -3.67 5.46
N ILE A 54 9.79 -4.64 6.20
CA ILE A 54 10.35 -5.96 6.43
C ILE A 54 9.63 -6.93 5.48
N PRO A 55 10.31 -7.50 4.46
CA PRO A 55 9.68 -8.43 3.54
C PRO A 55 9.40 -9.78 4.22
N VAL A 56 8.19 -10.31 4.04
CA VAL A 56 7.75 -11.60 4.58
C VAL A 56 7.15 -12.42 3.45
N THR A 57 7.66 -13.63 3.24
CA THR A 57 7.15 -14.56 2.23
C THR A 57 5.79 -15.12 2.66
N LYS A 58 4.78 -15.01 1.78
CA LYS A 58 3.42 -15.50 2.03
C LYS A 58 2.91 -16.47 0.98
N ASN A 59 3.46 -16.44 -0.24
CA ASN A 59 3.15 -17.40 -1.31
C ASN A 59 1.67 -17.50 -1.65
N ILE A 60 0.97 -16.36 -1.63
CA ILE A 60 -0.45 -16.32 -2.03
C ILE A 60 -0.64 -15.44 -3.25
N LEU A 61 -1.66 -15.75 -4.03
CA LEU A 61 -2.26 -14.86 -5.01
C LEU A 61 -3.71 -14.66 -4.59
N LEU A 62 -4.17 -13.42 -4.62
CA LEU A 62 -5.58 -13.11 -4.49
C LEU A 62 -6.09 -12.67 -5.86
N ALA A 63 -7.31 -13.05 -6.19
CA ALA A 63 -7.96 -12.62 -7.42
C ALA A 63 -9.43 -12.36 -7.15
N SER A 64 -9.96 -11.27 -7.69
CA SER A 64 -11.36 -10.88 -7.52
C SER A 64 -11.80 -9.91 -8.60
N ASP A 65 -13.05 -9.98 -9.00
CA ASP A 65 -13.75 -8.97 -9.80
C ASP A 65 -14.22 -7.76 -8.96
N ASP A 66 -14.05 -7.80 -7.64
CA ASP A 66 -14.32 -6.70 -6.72
C ASP A 66 -13.03 -6.18 -6.06
N CYS A 67 -12.62 -4.99 -6.48
CA CYS A 67 -11.42 -4.34 -5.95
C CYS A 67 -11.51 -4.00 -4.45
N VAL A 68 -12.70 -3.82 -3.89
CA VAL A 68 -12.88 -3.56 -2.46
C VAL A 68 -12.75 -4.85 -1.67
N ALA A 69 -13.31 -5.94 -2.19
CA ALA A 69 -13.25 -7.25 -1.56
C ALA A 69 -11.81 -7.77 -1.46
N ILE A 70 -11.00 -7.64 -2.53
CA ILE A 70 -9.60 -8.08 -2.51
C ILE A 70 -8.76 -7.30 -1.49
N ASP A 71 -9.01 -5.99 -1.32
CA ASP A 71 -8.34 -5.14 -0.33
C ASP A 71 -8.80 -5.50 1.10
N ALA A 72 -10.08 -5.80 1.30
CA ALA A 72 -10.62 -6.25 2.58
C ALA A 72 -10.03 -7.61 2.99
N VAL A 73 -9.96 -8.57 2.08
CA VAL A 73 -9.30 -9.87 2.30
C VAL A 73 -7.82 -9.68 2.59
N SER A 74 -7.12 -8.80 1.86
CA SER A 74 -5.72 -8.48 2.11
C SER A 74 -5.50 -7.91 3.51
N ALA A 75 -6.33 -6.97 3.95
CA ALA A 75 -6.29 -6.39 5.29
C ALA A 75 -6.49 -7.47 6.37
N LYS A 76 -7.50 -8.34 6.19
CA LYS A 76 -7.80 -9.45 7.10
C LYS A 76 -6.62 -10.40 7.25
N LEU A 77 -6.04 -10.84 6.13
CA LEU A 77 -4.85 -11.72 6.10
C LEU A 77 -3.67 -11.10 6.85
N MET A 78 -3.43 -9.81 6.65
CA MET A 78 -2.38 -9.06 7.37
C MET A 78 -2.66 -8.93 8.87
N GLY A 79 -3.88 -9.17 9.32
CA GLY A 79 -4.29 -9.09 10.73
C GLY A 79 -4.98 -7.78 11.11
N PHE A 80 -5.41 -6.99 10.14
CA PHE A 80 -6.16 -5.75 10.34
C PHE A 80 -7.65 -5.98 10.19
N GLU A 81 -8.47 -5.16 10.85
CA GLU A 81 -9.92 -5.14 10.66
C GLU A 81 -10.26 -4.35 9.39
N PRO A 82 -10.83 -4.97 8.33
CA PRO A 82 -11.05 -4.29 7.05
C PRO A 82 -11.85 -3.00 7.15
N MET A 83 -12.89 -2.97 7.99
CA MET A 83 -13.78 -1.80 8.11
C MET A 83 -13.17 -0.65 8.93
N GLU A 84 -12.05 -0.86 9.64
CA GLU A 84 -11.29 0.23 10.26
C GLU A 84 -10.49 1.03 9.21
N HIS A 85 -10.19 0.43 8.06
CA HIS A 85 -9.58 1.15 6.95
C HIS A 85 -10.62 2.02 6.25
N LYS A 86 -10.51 3.33 6.46
CA LYS A 86 -11.48 4.33 5.98
C LYS A 86 -11.82 4.22 4.49
N PHE A 87 -10.87 3.89 3.62
CA PHE A 87 -11.14 3.76 2.19
C PHE A 87 -11.97 2.51 1.84
N ILE A 88 -11.73 1.37 2.51
CA ILE A 88 -12.56 0.16 2.38
C ILE A 88 -13.98 0.46 2.87
N ARG A 89 -14.08 1.04 4.07
CA ARG A 89 -15.38 1.41 4.65
C ARG A 89 -16.18 2.35 3.77
N LEU A 90 -15.57 3.44 3.30
CA LEU A 90 -16.23 4.41 2.44
C LEU A 90 -16.68 3.80 1.11
N ALA A 91 -15.84 2.97 0.48
CA ALA A 91 -16.22 2.29 -0.77
C ALA A 91 -17.40 1.34 -0.57
N HIS A 92 -17.40 0.60 0.54
CA HIS A 92 -18.51 -0.28 0.90
C HIS A 92 -19.80 0.48 1.20
N GLU A 93 -19.73 1.53 2.02
CA GLU A 93 -20.89 2.39 2.36
C GLU A 93 -21.50 3.07 1.12
N GLN A 94 -20.71 3.29 0.06
CA GLN A 94 -21.17 3.86 -1.21
C GLN A 94 -21.64 2.80 -2.23
N GLY A 95 -21.64 1.51 -1.87
CA GLY A 95 -22.02 0.43 -2.79
C GLY A 95 -21.03 0.21 -3.94
N LEU A 96 -19.79 0.68 -3.80
CA LEU A 96 -18.74 0.53 -4.81
C LEU A 96 -18.01 -0.81 -4.70
N GLY A 97 -18.35 -1.66 -3.73
CA GLY A 97 -17.82 -3.01 -3.55
C GLY A 97 -18.05 -3.52 -2.13
N THR A 98 -17.59 -4.72 -1.84
CA THR A 98 -17.85 -5.41 -0.56
C THR A 98 -16.65 -5.29 0.37
N GLY A 99 -16.76 -4.49 1.43
CA GLY A 99 -15.68 -4.30 2.42
C GLY A 99 -15.81 -5.16 3.68
N ARG A 100 -17.00 -5.67 3.96
CA ARG A 100 -17.25 -6.52 5.14
C ARG A 100 -16.87 -7.95 4.83
N PHE A 101 -15.92 -8.49 5.61
CA PHE A 101 -15.34 -9.80 5.35
C PHE A 101 -16.38 -10.95 5.30
N ASN A 102 -17.39 -10.91 6.17
CA ASN A 102 -18.46 -11.91 6.22
C ASN A 102 -19.44 -11.87 5.04
N GLU A 103 -19.37 -10.84 4.19
CA GLU A 103 -20.17 -10.70 2.97
C GLU A 103 -19.38 -11.13 1.72
N ILE A 104 -18.10 -11.53 1.88
CA ILE A 104 -17.22 -11.92 0.77
C ILE A 104 -17.19 -13.45 0.67
N GLU A 105 -17.52 -13.97 -0.51
CA GLU A 105 -17.32 -15.39 -0.83
C GLU A 105 -15.85 -15.65 -1.15
N ILE A 106 -15.21 -16.55 -0.39
CA ILE A 106 -13.84 -16.97 -0.62
C ILE A 106 -13.86 -18.31 -1.37
N VAL A 107 -13.46 -18.27 -2.63
CA VAL A 107 -13.28 -19.46 -3.47
C VAL A 107 -11.78 -19.74 -3.57
N GLY A 108 -11.30 -20.78 -2.89
CA GLY A 108 -9.89 -21.19 -2.93
C GLY A 108 -9.48 -22.03 -1.74
N ASP A 109 -8.22 -22.49 -1.77
CA ASP A 109 -7.71 -23.51 -0.84
C ASP A 109 -7.23 -22.95 0.52
N VAL A 110 -7.18 -21.63 0.66
CA VAL A 110 -6.66 -20.97 1.87
C VAL A 110 -7.81 -20.67 2.83
N ASP A 111 -7.70 -21.17 4.06
CA ASP A 111 -8.57 -20.78 5.16
C ASP A 111 -8.23 -19.35 5.62
N VAL A 112 -8.79 -18.37 4.90
CA VAL A 112 -8.58 -16.94 5.15
C VAL A 112 -9.13 -16.53 6.52
N GLU A 113 -10.17 -17.19 7.02
CA GLU A 113 -10.81 -16.85 8.30
C GLU A 113 -9.86 -17.03 9.48
N LYS A 114 -9.02 -18.07 9.42
CA LYS A 114 -8.02 -18.38 10.46
C LYS A 114 -6.69 -17.66 10.26
N ALA A 115 -6.49 -17.05 9.10
CA ALA A 115 -5.23 -16.39 8.78
C ALA A 115 -5.15 -15.02 9.46
N ASN A 116 -4.12 -14.85 10.28
CA ASN A 116 -3.70 -13.56 10.81
C ASN A 116 -2.18 -13.53 10.84
N TRP A 117 -1.57 -12.71 9.99
CA TRP A 117 -0.12 -12.64 9.88
C TRP A 117 0.55 -11.79 10.95
N GLY A 118 -0.21 -11.11 11.80
CA GLY A 118 0.30 -10.23 12.85
C GLY A 118 1.14 -9.09 12.30
N PHE A 119 0.77 -8.55 11.14
CA PHE A 119 1.49 -7.41 10.57
C PHE A 119 1.21 -6.17 11.41
N ILE A 120 2.20 -5.30 11.45
CA ILE A 120 2.13 -4.02 12.12
C ILE A 120 2.43 -2.92 11.11
N THR A 121 1.77 -1.78 11.28
CA THR A 121 2.16 -0.57 10.57
C THR A 121 3.16 0.20 11.44
N GLY A 122 4.04 0.96 10.79
CA GLY A 122 5.03 1.76 11.48
C GLY A 122 5.32 3.04 10.73
N ASP A 123 5.87 4.01 11.44
CA ASP A 123 6.34 5.26 10.86
C ASP A 123 7.87 5.26 10.69
N ASN A 124 8.31 5.87 9.60
CA ASN A 124 9.71 6.24 9.39
C ASN A 124 9.86 7.75 9.50
N ALA A 125 11.11 8.24 9.47
CA ALA A 125 11.36 9.67 9.66
C ALA A 125 10.63 10.55 8.63
N ALA A 126 10.54 10.10 7.37
CA ALA A 126 9.84 10.83 6.33
C ALA A 126 8.32 10.82 6.55
N SER A 127 7.73 9.69 6.97
CA SER A 127 6.29 9.62 7.25
C SER A 127 5.90 10.43 8.48
N CYS A 128 6.74 10.48 9.52
CA CYS A 128 6.52 11.36 10.68
C CYS A 128 6.46 12.83 10.27
N VAL A 129 7.42 13.30 9.45
CA VAL A 129 7.43 14.67 8.94
C VAL A 129 6.18 14.93 8.10
N GLY A 130 5.81 14.01 7.20
CA GLY A 130 4.58 14.12 6.43
C GLY A 130 3.34 14.26 7.32
N LYS A 131 3.17 13.37 8.30
CA LYS A 131 2.03 13.38 9.23
C LYS A 131 1.94 14.69 10.02
N LEU A 132 3.07 15.27 10.43
CA LEU A 132 3.12 16.56 11.13
C LEU A 132 2.46 17.68 10.31
N PHE A 133 2.70 17.72 9.00
CA PHE A 133 2.18 18.76 8.11
C PHE A 133 0.82 18.41 7.46
N TRP A 134 0.44 17.13 7.32
CA TRP A 134 -0.86 16.77 6.75
C TRP A 134 -1.97 16.65 7.79
N PHE A 135 -1.64 16.13 8.98
CA PHE A 135 -2.63 15.79 10.01
C PHE A 135 -2.31 16.40 11.38
N GLY A 136 -1.11 16.94 11.57
CA GLY A 136 -0.62 17.48 12.82
C GLY A 136 -0.80 19.01 12.97
N PRO A 137 -0.16 19.61 13.99
CA PRO A 137 -0.28 21.04 14.29
C PRO A 137 0.22 21.96 13.17
N MET A 138 1.07 21.47 12.27
CA MET A 138 1.61 22.26 11.15
C MET A 138 0.72 22.21 9.89
N ARG A 139 -0.50 21.68 10.00
CA ARG A 139 -1.44 21.57 8.87
C ARG A 139 -1.77 22.89 8.20
N TRP A 140 -1.76 24.00 8.93
CA TRP A 140 -1.99 25.32 8.33
C TRP A 140 -0.92 25.71 7.29
N LEU A 141 0.27 25.10 7.32
CA LEU A 141 1.32 25.26 6.33
C LEU A 141 1.25 24.28 5.15
N GLU A 142 0.34 23.30 5.18
CA GLU A 142 0.24 22.23 4.17
C GLU A 142 0.28 22.78 2.73
N LYS A 143 -0.56 23.79 2.43
CA LYS A 143 -0.63 24.39 1.09
C LYS A 143 0.68 25.08 0.69
N LEU A 144 1.32 25.78 1.63
CA LEU A 144 2.61 26.43 1.35
C LEU A 144 3.69 25.39 1.07
N MET A 145 3.80 24.36 1.92
CA MET A 145 4.89 23.39 1.84
C MET A 145 4.72 22.37 0.71
N PHE A 146 3.48 21.97 0.38
CA PHE A 146 3.22 20.89 -0.57
C PHE A 146 2.54 21.32 -1.87
N HIS A 147 1.92 22.51 -1.95
CA HIS A 147 1.29 22.98 -3.20
C HIS A 147 2.09 24.11 -3.88
N THR A 148 3.35 24.28 -3.48
CA THR A 148 4.31 25.19 -4.12
C THR A 148 5.61 24.42 -4.41
N PRO A 149 6.56 25.01 -5.17
CA PRO A 149 7.86 24.39 -5.41
C PRO A 149 8.67 24.03 -4.14
N LEU A 150 8.29 24.51 -2.95
CA LEU A 150 8.88 24.07 -1.68
C LEU A 150 8.78 22.55 -1.47
N VAL A 151 7.82 21.88 -2.10
CA VAL A 151 7.67 20.42 -2.04
C VAL A 151 8.93 19.69 -2.49
N TYR A 152 9.71 20.27 -3.41
CA TYR A 152 10.95 19.66 -3.91
C TYR A 152 12.00 19.48 -2.82
N ILE A 153 11.99 20.32 -1.78
CA ILE A 153 12.88 20.16 -0.62
C ILE A 153 12.53 18.87 0.14
N PHE A 154 11.24 18.59 0.34
CA PHE A 154 10.79 17.37 1.00
C PHE A 154 11.03 16.12 0.14
N ILE A 155 10.83 16.21 -1.17
CA ILE A 155 11.13 15.12 -2.11
C ILE A 155 12.62 14.79 -2.05
N PHE A 156 13.48 15.80 -2.12
CA PHE A 156 14.93 15.63 -2.05
C PHE A 156 15.38 15.09 -0.69
N ALA A 157 14.85 15.62 0.41
CA ALA A 157 15.14 15.13 1.75
C ALA A 157 14.70 13.68 1.94
N SER A 158 13.52 13.31 1.43
CA SER A 158 13.03 11.92 1.45
C SER A 158 13.93 11.00 0.64
N ALA A 159 14.38 11.43 -0.56
CA ALA A 159 15.32 10.66 -1.38
C ALA A 159 16.66 10.44 -0.66
N ILE A 160 17.25 11.48 -0.06
CA ILE A 160 18.47 11.34 0.76
C ILE A 160 18.24 10.37 1.91
N TYR A 161 17.16 10.55 2.67
CA TYR A 161 16.86 9.71 3.82
C TYR A 161 16.74 8.23 3.41
N HIS A 162 15.99 7.92 2.37
CA HIS A 162 15.80 6.54 1.94
C HIS A 162 17.04 5.96 1.27
N ASP A 163 17.62 6.66 0.30
CA ASP A 163 18.59 6.09 -0.64
C ASP A 163 20.03 6.23 -0.15
N LYS A 164 20.35 7.30 0.59
CA LYS A 164 21.71 7.59 1.08
C LYS A 164 21.90 7.25 2.55
N MET A 165 20.84 7.24 3.37
CA MET A 165 20.94 6.94 4.79
C MET A 165 20.37 5.57 5.15
N TRP A 166 19.07 5.36 4.97
CA TRP A 166 18.40 4.13 5.43
C TRP A 166 18.83 2.90 4.64
N TYR A 167 18.87 2.98 3.30
CA TYR A 167 19.21 1.83 2.48
C TYR A 167 20.64 1.34 2.73
N PRO A 168 21.70 2.19 2.69
CA PRO A 168 23.05 1.72 2.95
C PRO A 168 23.26 1.19 4.37
N SER A 169 22.55 1.74 5.37
CA SER A 169 22.74 1.37 6.78
C SER A 169 21.93 0.15 7.22
N LYS A 170 20.65 0.06 6.83
CA LYS A 170 19.71 -0.99 7.27
C LYS A 170 19.09 -1.73 6.10
N GLY A 171 18.61 -1.01 5.09
CA GLY A 171 17.84 -1.58 3.98
C GLY A 171 18.60 -2.64 3.20
N ARG A 172 19.89 -2.41 2.92
CA ARG A 172 20.75 -3.34 2.17
C ARG A 172 20.84 -4.70 2.88
N LYS A 173 20.97 -4.70 4.21
CA LYS A 173 21.01 -5.95 4.98
C LYS A 173 19.68 -6.70 4.90
N ILE A 174 18.56 -5.98 4.98
CA ILE A 174 17.21 -6.55 4.89
C ILE A 174 16.98 -7.16 3.51
N VAL A 175 17.29 -6.42 2.45
CA VAL A 175 17.11 -6.87 1.06
C VAL A 175 18.03 -8.04 0.73
N ASN A 176 19.31 -7.99 1.09
CA ASN A 176 20.23 -9.11 0.86
C ASN A 176 19.78 -10.36 1.60
N ASN A 177 19.31 -10.23 2.84
CA ASN A 177 18.78 -11.36 3.60
C ASN A 177 17.53 -11.96 2.94
N TRP A 178 16.67 -11.14 2.34
CA TRP A 178 15.53 -11.64 1.56
C TRP A 178 15.97 -12.33 0.27
N LEU A 179 16.93 -11.75 -0.49
CA LEU A 179 17.50 -12.35 -1.70
C LEU A 179 18.11 -13.73 -1.42
N GLU A 180 18.85 -13.87 -0.32
CA GLU A 180 19.53 -15.10 0.04
C GLU A 180 18.60 -16.18 0.60
N LYS A 181 17.58 -15.80 1.38
CA LYS A 181 16.76 -16.75 2.15
C LYS A 181 15.40 -17.06 1.55
N SER A 182 14.79 -16.12 0.82
CA SER A 182 13.46 -16.33 0.24
C SER A 182 13.58 -17.11 -1.07
N PRO A 183 12.68 -18.09 -1.34
CA PRO A 183 12.58 -18.72 -2.67
C PRO A 183 12.43 -17.71 -3.81
N TRP A 184 11.64 -16.65 -3.58
CA TRP A 184 11.44 -15.57 -4.56
C TRP A 184 12.67 -14.69 -4.74
N GLY A 185 13.43 -14.47 -3.66
CA GLY A 185 14.70 -13.75 -3.71
C GLY A 185 15.75 -14.49 -4.53
N LYS A 186 15.83 -15.82 -4.37
CA LYS A 186 16.70 -16.69 -5.17
C LYS A 186 16.28 -16.72 -6.63
N LEU A 187 14.99 -16.94 -6.89
CA LEU A 187 14.45 -16.94 -8.25
C LEU A 187 14.70 -15.60 -8.95
N PHE A 188 14.55 -14.48 -8.24
CA PHE A 188 14.86 -13.16 -8.77
C PHE A 188 16.33 -13.00 -9.14
N ALA A 189 17.26 -13.56 -8.34
CA ALA A 189 18.69 -13.53 -8.63
C ALA A 189 19.07 -14.37 -9.86
N ASP A 190 18.30 -15.42 -10.17
CA ASP A 190 18.53 -16.29 -11.32
C ASP A 190 18.02 -15.68 -12.64
N TYR A 191 17.12 -14.69 -12.59
CA TYR A 191 16.65 -13.99 -13.79
C TYR A 191 17.79 -13.19 -14.43
N GLN A 192 18.08 -13.52 -15.68
CA GLN A 192 18.95 -12.71 -16.52
C GLN A 192 18.22 -11.42 -16.90
N PRO A 193 18.90 -10.25 -16.94
CA PRO A 193 18.33 -9.04 -17.53
C PRO A 193 17.82 -9.37 -18.93
N GLY A 194 16.58 -9.00 -19.25
CA GLY A 194 16.04 -9.16 -20.60
C GLY A 194 17.00 -8.52 -21.61
N ARG A 195 17.36 -9.27 -22.66
CA ARG A 195 18.19 -8.77 -23.76
C ARG A 195 17.49 -7.68 -24.54
#